data_AF-V5NN91-F1
#
_entry.id   AF-V5NN91-F1
#
_cell.length_a   1.000
_cell.length_b   1.000
_cell.length_c   1.000
_cell.angle_alpha   90.00
_cell.angle_beta   90.00
_cell.angle_gamma   90.00
#
_symmetry.space_group_name_H-M   'P 1'
#
loop_
_entity.id
_entity.type
_entity.pdbx_description
1 polymer ?
#
loop_
_entity_poly.entity_id
_entity_poly.type
_entity_poly.pdbx_seq_one_letter_code
_entity_poly.pdbx_strand_id
1 'polypeptide(L)'
;MTATPKVYSESSKAKAKEKDNVIYSMDDAEIFGEEIYTLNFSKAIALDLLTDYKVMILAVRKENLSGVTNSVNQKISQLKAKGTKLDKKLINNEFVCKIVGTHKGLAKQDLIVLDDENKEDHNLQNQYDTAPS
;
A
#
# COMPACT_ATOMS: atom_id res chain seq x y z
N MET A 1 -1.06 -26.61 5.44
CA MET A 1 -2.14 -25.59 5.40
C MET A 1 -1.50 -24.23 5.27
N THR A 2 -1.81 -23.47 4.22
CA THR A 2 -1.24 -22.15 3.93
C THR A 2 -2.22 -21.34 3.08
N ALA A 3 -2.16 -20.01 3.14
CA ALA A 3 -2.90 -19.13 2.23
C ALA A 3 -2.07 -18.73 1.00
N THR A 4 -0.74 -18.87 1.07
CA THR A 4 0.20 -18.46 0.02
C THR A 4 1.24 -19.57 -0.18
N PRO A 5 0.93 -20.64 -0.93
CA PRO A 5 1.86 -21.74 -1.19
C PRO A 5 3.06 -21.31 -2.06
N LYS A 6 2.94 -20.17 -2.75
CA LYS A 6 4.01 -19.54 -3.54
C LYS A 6 4.26 -18.12 -3.01
N VAL A 7 5.53 -17.79 -2.82
CA VAL A 7 5.97 -16.46 -2.38
C VAL A 7 6.84 -15.84 -3.46
N TYR A 8 6.52 -14.63 -3.89
CA TYR A 8 7.21 -13.90 -4.96
C TYR A 8 8.08 -12.76 -4.41
N SER A 9 9.24 -12.46 -5.01
CA SER A 9 10.10 -11.33 -4.60
C SER A 9 9.87 -10.07 -5.42
N GLU A 10 10.00 -8.93 -4.73
CA GLU A 10 10.07 -7.60 -5.34
C GLU A 10 11.34 -7.36 -6.19
N SER A 11 12.37 -8.22 -6.11
CA SER A 11 13.68 -8.03 -6.78
C SER A 11 13.63 -8.04 -8.32
N SER A 12 12.42 -8.09 -8.90
CA SER A 12 12.12 -8.09 -10.34
C SER A 12 11.90 -6.71 -10.96
N LYS A 13 11.86 -5.61 -10.19
CA LYS A 13 11.59 -4.25 -10.74
C LYS A 13 12.60 -3.81 -11.82
N ALA A 14 13.82 -4.37 -11.85
CA ALA A 14 14.83 -4.07 -12.87
C ALA A 14 14.79 -4.99 -14.13
N LYS A 15 14.00 -6.07 -14.12
CA LYS A 15 13.87 -7.01 -15.25
C LYS A 15 12.39 -7.25 -15.58
N ALA A 16 11.70 -6.19 -15.97
CA ALA A 16 10.28 -6.22 -16.33
C ALA A 16 9.95 -6.98 -17.64
N LYS A 17 10.75 -7.97 -18.05
CA LYS A 17 10.52 -8.75 -19.28
C LYS A 17 10.85 -10.26 -19.20
N GLU A 18 11.27 -10.82 -18.06
CA GLU A 18 11.61 -12.25 -17.99
C GLU A 18 11.04 -12.97 -16.74
N LYS A 19 9.70 -12.91 -16.57
CA LYS A 19 8.87 -13.80 -15.73
C LYS A 19 9.06 -13.73 -14.19
N ASP A 20 7.95 -13.52 -13.48
CA ASP A 20 7.61 -14.13 -12.18
C ASP A 20 8.74 -14.74 -11.33
N ASN A 21 9.48 -13.94 -10.58
CA ASN A 21 10.48 -14.46 -9.64
C ASN A 21 9.83 -14.97 -8.35
N VAL A 22 9.60 -16.28 -8.30
CA VAL A 22 9.23 -17.04 -7.09
C VAL A 22 10.47 -17.20 -6.20
N ILE A 23 10.37 -16.83 -4.91
CA ILE A 23 11.41 -17.04 -3.90
C ILE A 23 11.32 -18.45 -3.31
N TYR A 24 10.09 -18.86 -2.98
CA TYR A 24 9.78 -20.13 -2.35
C TYR A 24 8.46 -20.68 -2.90
N SER A 25 8.40 -22.00 -3.05
CA SER A 25 7.21 -22.71 -3.54
C SER A 25 7.02 -24.03 -2.81
N MET A 26 5.77 -24.42 -2.60
CA MET A 26 5.34 -25.74 -2.11
C MET A 26 4.95 -26.70 -3.25
N ASP A 27 5.46 -26.48 -4.47
CA ASP A 27 5.12 -27.30 -5.65
C ASP A 27 5.69 -28.75 -5.60
N ASP A 28 6.61 -29.04 -4.68
CA ASP A 28 7.21 -30.38 -4.55
C ASP A 28 6.29 -31.33 -3.76
N ALA A 29 5.56 -32.19 -4.47
CA ALA A 29 4.66 -33.16 -3.88
C ALA A 29 5.38 -34.29 -3.10
N GLU A 30 6.66 -34.55 -3.35
CA GLU A 30 7.42 -35.53 -2.54
C GLU A 30 7.66 -34.99 -1.12
N ILE A 31 7.81 -33.67 -0.99
CA ILE A 31 8.04 -33.00 0.29
C ILE A 31 6.72 -32.61 0.96
N PHE A 32 5.79 -32.01 0.20
CA PHE A 32 4.58 -31.37 0.75
C PHE A 32 3.31 -32.21 0.60
N GLY A 33 3.34 -33.26 -0.22
CA GLY A 33 2.16 -34.00 -0.64
C GLY A 33 1.32 -33.24 -1.66
N GLU A 34 0.29 -33.92 -2.17
CA GLU A 34 -0.67 -33.34 -3.10
C GLU A 34 -1.63 -32.36 -2.40
N GLU A 35 -2.09 -31.37 -3.16
CA GLU A 35 -3.10 -30.43 -2.69
C GLU A 35 -4.47 -31.10 -2.61
N ILE A 36 -4.94 -31.38 -1.38
CA ILE A 36 -6.22 -32.08 -1.16
C ILE A 36 -7.45 -31.17 -1.19
N TYR A 37 -7.28 -29.88 -0.95
CA TYR A 37 -8.36 -28.89 -0.95
C TYR A 37 -7.81 -27.46 -1.03
N THR A 38 -8.47 -26.63 -1.84
CA THR A 38 -8.15 -25.20 -1.96
C THR A 38 -9.41 -24.33 -2.01
N LEU A 39 -9.38 -23.28 -1.21
CA LEU A 39 -10.33 -22.19 -1.24
C LEU A 39 -9.59 -20.89 -1.56
N ASN A 40 -9.58 -20.53 -2.84
CA ASN A 40 -8.94 -19.30 -3.31
C ASN A 40 -9.72 -18.06 -2.89
N PHE A 41 -9.02 -16.93 -2.75
CA PHE A 41 -9.61 -15.64 -2.34
C PHE A 41 -10.81 -15.22 -3.20
N SER A 42 -10.70 -15.31 -4.53
CA SER A 42 -11.80 -15.00 -5.45
C SER A 42 -13.03 -15.89 -5.26
N LYS A 43 -12.82 -17.18 -4.98
CA LYS A 43 -13.88 -18.13 -4.68
C LYS A 43 -14.54 -17.81 -3.33
N ALA A 44 -13.76 -17.40 -2.33
CA ALA A 44 -14.30 -17.00 -1.04
C ALA A 44 -15.16 -15.74 -1.12
N ILE A 45 -14.80 -14.75 -1.94
CA ILE A 45 -15.66 -13.58 -2.24
C ILE A 45 -16.94 -14.00 -2.95
N ALA A 46 -16.84 -14.84 -3.99
CA ALA A 46 -18.02 -15.30 -4.74
C ALA A 46 -19.01 -16.11 -3.87
N LEU A 47 -18.53 -16.69 -2.76
CA LEU A 47 -19.33 -17.41 -1.78
C LEU A 47 -19.78 -16.53 -0.59
N ASP A 48 -19.53 -15.22 -0.64
CA ASP A 48 -19.83 -14.26 0.43
C ASP A 48 -19.17 -14.63 1.79
N LEU A 49 -18.02 -15.31 1.72
CA LEU A 49 -17.23 -15.69 2.89
C LEU A 49 -16.18 -14.63 3.26
N LEU A 50 -15.79 -13.80 2.28
CA LEU A 50 -14.82 -12.72 2.45
C LEU A 50 -15.28 -11.47 1.70
N THR A 51 -14.96 -10.31 2.27
CA THR A 51 -15.09 -9.03 1.59
C THR A 51 -13.94 -8.85 0.60
N ASP A 52 -14.24 -8.26 -0.56
CA ASP A 52 -13.24 -7.92 -1.58
C ASP A 52 -12.29 -6.81 -1.12
N TYR A 53 -11.11 -6.71 -1.73
CA TYR A 53 -10.15 -5.64 -1.47
C TYR A 53 -10.08 -4.63 -2.61
N LYS A 54 -9.67 -3.41 -2.29
CA LYS A 54 -9.29 -2.39 -3.28
C LYS A 54 -7.88 -1.90 -3.01
N VAL A 55 -7.03 -1.91 -4.03
CA VAL A 55 -5.67 -1.38 -3.93
C VAL A 55 -5.71 0.11 -4.26
N MET A 56 -5.23 0.94 -3.32
CA MET A 56 -5.15 2.38 -3.51
C MET A 56 -3.70 2.82 -3.68
N ILE A 57 -3.38 3.37 -4.85
CA ILE A 57 -2.06 3.95 -5.12
C ILE A 57 -2.13 5.47 -4.98
N LEU A 58 -1.36 6.00 -4.04
CA LEU A 58 -1.33 7.42 -3.72
C LEU A 58 -0.04 8.04 -4.24
N ALA A 59 -0.15 8.96 -5.20
CA ALA A 59 0.97 9.72 -5.72
C ALA A 59 0.91 11.18 -5.22
N VAL A 60 1.95 11.61 -4.50
CA VAL A 60 2.08 13.01 -4.06
C VAL A 60 3.25 13.65 -4.79
N ARG A 61 2.99 14.76 -5.49
CA ARG A 61 4.02 15.56 -6.15
C ARG A 61 4.98 16.15 -5.12
N LYS A 62 6.29 16.03 -5.36
CA LYS A 62 7.34 16.47 -4.41
C LYS A 62 7.29 17.98 -4.16
N GLU A 63 6.91 18.74 -5.16
CA GLU A 63 6.80 20.20 -5.12
C GLU A 63 5.79 20.63 -4.03
N ASN A 64 4.65 19.92 -3.96
CA ASN A 64 3.59 20.16 -2.98
C ASN A 64 4.03 19.84 -1.53
N LEU A 65 5.04 19.00 -1.34
CA LEU A 65 5.54 18.59 -0.02
C LEU A 65 6.64 19.50 0.52
N SER A 66 7.43 20.10 -0.37
CA SER A 66 8.61 20.89 -0.02
C SER A 66 8.30 22.06 0.93
N GLY A 67 7.17 22.76 0.71
CA GLY A 67 6.73 23.86 1.57
C GLY A 67 6.37 23.40 2.99
N VAL A 68 5.68 22.26 3.10
CA VAL A 68 5.29 21.69 4.41
C VAL A 68 6.54 21.23 5.17
N THR A 69 7.43 20.48 4.52
CA THR A 69 8.68 20.01 5.12
C THR A 69 9.53 21.16 5.65
N ASN A 70 9.68 22.22 4.86
CA ASN A 70 10.45 23.40 5.26
C ASN A 70 9.82 24.12 6.45
N SER A 71 8.49 24.31 6.43
CA SER A 71 7.76 24.95 7.53
C SER A 71 7.89 24.18 8.85
N VAL A 72 7.78 22.85 8.80
CA VAL A 72 7.91 22.00 10.00
C VAL A 72 9.34 22.02 10.52
N ASN A 73 10.35 21.90 9.65
CA ASN A 73 11.76 21.96 10.06
C ASN A 73 12.16 23.31 10.66
N GLN A 74 11.57 24.42 10.19
CA GLN A 74 11.74 25.75 10.80
C GLN A 74 11.15 25.80 12.22
N LYS A 75 9.92 25.31 12.42
CA LYS A 75 9.28 25.24 13.74
C LYS A 75 10.07 24.36 14.73
N ILE A 76 10.58 23.21 14.27
CA ILE A 76 11.44 22.33 15.07
C ILE A 76 12.71 23.06 15.53
N SER A 77 13.32 23.84 14.64
CA SER A 77 14.50 24.66 14.96
C SER A 77 14.19 25.73 16.02
N GLN A 78 13.03 26.40 15.92
CA GLN A 78 12.59 27.40 16.91
C GLN A 78 12.29 26.79 18.28
N LEU A 79 11.64 25.61 18.34
CA LEU A 79 11.34 24.93 19.60
C LEU A 79 12.61 24.48 20.33
N LYS A 80 13.65 24.09 19.58
CA LYS A 80 14.96 23.82 20.17
C LYS A 80 15.60 25.04 20.80
N ALA A 81 15.49 26.21 20.17
CA ALA A 81 15.98 27.45 20.76
C ALA A 81 15.28 27.79 22.09
N LYS A 82 14.09 27.25 22.33
CA LYS A 82 13.35 27.37 23.60
C LYS A 82 13.68 26.27 24.63
N GLY A 83 14.74 25.49 24.41
CA GLY A 83 15.26 24.51 25.38
C GLY A 83 14.51 23.18 25.42
N THR A 84 13.61 22.91 24.48
CA THR A 84 12.86 21.64 24.43
C THR A 84 13.77 20.50 23.95
N LYS A 85 13.83 19.40 24.71
CA LYS A 85 14.55 18.17 24.31
C LYS A 85 13.81 17.50 23.14
N LEU A 86 14.25 17.76 21.92
CA LEU A 86 13.80 17.04 20.72
C LEU A 86 14.93 16.18 20.17
N ASP A 87 14.69 14.87 20.13
CA ASP A 87 15.54 13.91 19.43
C ASP A 87 15.58 14.27 17.93
N LYS A 88 16.79 14.45 17.41
CA LYS A 88 16.99 14.83 16.00
C LYS A 88 16.56 13.68 15.10
N LYS A 89 15.39 13.79 14.50
CA LYS A 89 15.12 13.21 13.18
C LYS A 89 14.70 14.35 12.26
N LEU A 90 15.56 14.73 11.31
CA LEU A 90 15.20 15.67 10.26
C LEU A 90 13.98 15.10 9.53
N ILE A 91 12.92 15.90 9.43
CA ILE A 91 11.74 15.50 8.66
C ILE A 91 12.09 15.72 7.19
N ASN A 92 12.08 14.64 6.42
CA ASN A 92 12.31 14.66 4.98
C ASN A 92 10.97 14.59 4.23
N ASN A 93 10.98 14.88 2.92
CA ASN A 93 9.77 14.82 2.10
C ASN A 93 9.14 13.44 2.07
N GLU A 94 9.92 12.36 2.21
CA GLU A 94 9.40 10.99 2.23
C GLU A 94 8.52 10.76 3.47
N PHE A 95 8.97 11.20 4.64
CA PHE A 95 8.19 11.10 5.87
C PHE A 95 6.89 11.91 5.77
N VAL A 96 6.96 13.15 5.30
CA VAL A 96 5.76 13.98 5.09
C VAL A 96 4.83 13.33 4.06
N CYS A 97 5.36 12.76 2.98
CA CYS A 97 4.58 12.05 1.98
C CYS A 97 3.82 10.87 2.60
N LYS A 98 4.47 10.05 3.43
CA LYS A 98 3.81 8.93 4.12
C LYS A 98 2.66 9.42 5.00
N ILE A 99 2.85 10.49 5.77
CA ILE A 99 1.80 11.03 6.64
C ILE A 99 0.62 11.59 5.83
N VAL A 100 0.91 12.46 4.85
CA VAL A 100 -0.12 13.10 4.02
C VAL A 100 -0.85 12.06 3.17
N GLY A 101 -0.11 11.12 2.58
CA GLY A 101 -0.65 10.01 1.80
C GLY A 101 -1.59 9.16 2.64
N THR A 102 -1.13 8.67 3.80
CA THR A 102 -1.98 7.88 4.71
C THR A 102 -3.23 8.65 5.11
N HIS A 103 -3.12 9.93 5.45
CA HIS A 103 -4.29 10.75 5.78
C HIS A 103 -5.28 10.85 4.61
N LYS A 104 -4.80 11.18 3.40
CA LYS A 104 -5.66 11.29 2.20
C LYS A 104 -6.30 9.95 1.82
N GLY A 105 -5.56 8.85 1.95
CA GLY A 105 -6.06 7.50 1.72
C GLY A 105 -7.18 7.14 2.69
N LEU A 106 -6.97 7.36 3.99
CA LEU A 106 -7.97 7.09 5.03
C LEU A 106 -9.20 7.99 4.91
N ALA A 107 -9.00 9.28 4.64
CA ALA A 107 -10.09 10.25 4.47
C ALA A 107 -10.83 10.09 3.14
N LYS A 108 -10.32 9.26 2.22
CA LYS A 108 -10.78 9.10 0.85
C LYS A 108 -10.88 10.44 0.08
N GLN A 109 -9.91 11.34 0.29
CA GLN A 109 -9.91 12.71 -0.27
C GLN A 109 -8.84 12.90 -1.36
N ASP A 110 -9.21 13.63 -2.42
CA ASP A 110 -8.35 13.95 -3.57
C ASP A 110 -7.66 12.71 -4.17
N LEU A 111 -8.43 11.63 -4.32
CA LEU A 111 -7.94 10.36 -4.82
C LEU A 111 -8.22 10.23 -6.31
N ILE A 112 -7.22 9.75 -7.04
CA ILE A 112 -7.42 9.14 -8.35
C ILE A 112 -7.25 7.65 -8.12
N VAL A 113 -8.28 6.90 -8.47
CA VAL A 113 -8.32 5.45 -8.32
C VAL A 113 -8.15 4.88 -9.71
N LEU A 114 -7.41 3.79 -9.84
CA LEU A 114 -7.20 3.13 -11.11
C LEU A 114 -7.84 1.74 -11.08
N ASP A 115 -8.46 1.35 -12.18
CA ASP A 115 -8.94 -0.02 -12.39
C ASP A 115 -7.79 -0.97 -12.74
N ASP A 116 -8.11 -2.25 -12.94
CA ASP A 116 -7.15 -3.29 -13.32
C ASP A 116 -6.47 -3.04 -14.68
N GLU A 117 -7.00 -2.11 -15.50
CA GLU A 117 -6.44 -1.68 -16.78
C GLU A 117 -5.65 -0.35 -16.69
N ASN A 118 -5.44 0.19 -15.48
CA ASN A 118 -4.83 1.50 -15.21
C ASN A 118 -5.63 2.71 -15.75
N LYS A 119 -6.94 2.58 -15.91
CA LYS A 119 -7.84 3.71 -16.23
C LYS A 119 -8.45 4.26 -14.96
N GLU A 120 -8.86 5.53 -14.96
CA GLU A 120 -9.52 6.11 -13.79
C GLU A 120 -10.80 5.36 -13.44
N ASP A 121 -10.83 4.77 -12.24
CA ASP A 121 -12.00 4.10 -11.67
C ASP A 121 -12.79 5.08 -10.81
N HIS A 122 -14.03 5.34 -11.19
CA HIS A 122 -14.92 6.22 -10.43
C HIS A 122 -15.73 5.45 -9.36
N ASN A 123 -15.58 4.13 -9.22
CA ASN A 123 -16.39 3.32 -8.30
C ASN A 123 -16.18 3.63 -6.82
N LEU A 124 -15.02 4.18 -6.42
CA LEU A 124 -14.81 4.63 -5.04
C LEU A 124 -15.67 5.85 -4.63
N GLN A 125 -16.44 6.42 -5.57
CA GLN A 125 -17.41 7.49 -5.31
C GLN A 125 -18.84 6.96 -5.06
N ASN A 126 -19.10 5.66 -5.22
CA ASN A 126 -20.43 5.08 -4.99
C ASN A 126 -20.71 4.80 -3.50
N GLN A 127 -21.94 5.13 -3.06
CA GLN A 127 -22.37 5.11 -1.66
C GLN A 127 -22.15 3.77 -0.92
N TYR A 128 -22.11 2.65 -1.65
CA TYR A 128 -21.89 1.32 -1.06
C TYR A 128 -20.47 1.10 -0.51
N ASP A 129 -19.48 1.90 -0.93
CA ASP A 129 -18.10 1.85 -0.41
C ASP A 129 -17.89 2.73 0.85
N THR A 130 -18.90 3.50 1.24
CA THR A 130 -18.84 4.41 2.41
C THR A 130 -19.49 3.84 3.67
N ALA A 131 -20.25 2.75 3.53
CA ALA A 131 -20.77 2.01 4.66
C ALA A 131 -19.71 0.98 5.10
N PRO A 132 -19.24 1.00 6.37
CA PRO A 132 -18.57 -0.16 6.92
C PRO A 132 -19.60 -1.30 6.98
N SER A 133 -19.25 -2.47 6.46
CA SER A 133 -20.00 -3.72 6.69
C SER A 133 -20.16 -4.00 8.18
#